data_AF-A0A3A4YWQ6-F1
#
_entry.id   AF-A0A3A4YWQ6-F1
#
_cell.length_a   1.000
_cell.length_b   1.000
_cell.length_c   1.000
_cell.angle_alpha   90.00
_cell.angle_beta   90.00
_cell.angle_gamma   90.00
#
_symmetry.space_group_name_H-M   'P 1'
#
loop_
_entity.id
_entity.type
_entity.pdbx_description
1 polymer ?
#
loop_
_entity_poly.entity_id
_entity_poly.type
_entity_poly.pdbx_seq_one_letter_code
_entity_poly.pdbx_strand_id
1 'polypeptide(L)'
;MQYSSILRILGAVVGLVGVFIGSPWIVAIIMILLAVRFRAWEILVVGVMMDFIWLPADLSVGHLPFFTIGALLLLWGLESFRKEILVYS
;
A
#
# COMPACT_ATOMS: atom_id res chain seq x y z
N MET A 1 -5.56 -5.20 -21.46
CA MET A 1 -4.53 -4.29 -20.87
C MET A 1 -5.14 -3.04 -20.20
N GLN A 2 -6.16 -2.37 -20.77
CA GLN A 2 -6.72 -1.11 -20.22
C GLN A 2 -7.47 -1.24 -18.87
N TYR A 3 -8.20 -2.33 -18.65
CA TYR A 3 -8.95 -2.57 -17.39
C TYR A 3 -8.05 -2.73 -16.15
N SER A 4 -6.83 -3.26 -16.34
CA SER A 4 -5.86 -3.45 -15.26
C SER A 4 -5.38 -2.11 -14.68
N SER A 5 -5.25 -1.08 -15.51
CA SER A 5 -4.78 0.24 -15.09
C SER A 5 -5.85 1.00 -14.31
N ILE A 6 -7.12 0.89 -14.74
CA ILE A 6 -8.25 1.56 -14.08
C ILE A 6 -8.46 0.99 -12.67
N LEU A 7 -8.45 -0.34 -12.52
CA LEU A 7 -8.58 -0.98 -11.20
C LEU A 7 -7.45 -0.61 -10.25
N ARG A 8 -6.21 -0.46 -10.78
CA ARG A 8 -5.07 -0.01 -9.98
C ARG A 8 -5.26 1.42 -9.47
N ILE A 9 -5.69 2.33 -10.35
CA ILE A 9 -5.94 3.73 -9.99
C ILE A 9 -7.10 3.83 -8.99
N LEU A 10 -8.21 3.12 -9.23
CA LEU A 10 -9.35 3.11 -8.32
C LEU A 10 -8.95 2.59 -6.94
N GLY A 11 -8.20 1.50 -6.87
CA GLY A 11 -7.70 1.00 -5.59
C GLY A 11 -6.76 1.99 -4.90
N ALA A 12 -5.87 2.67 -5.64
CA ALA A 12 -5.01 3.70 -5.06
C ALA A 12 -5.81 4.89 -4.51
N VAL A 13 -6.85 5.34 -5.23
CA VAL A 13 -7.74 6.42 -4.78
C VAL A 13 -8.52 5.97 -3.54
N VAL A 14 -9.06 4.75 -3.52
CA VAL A 14 -9.77 4.20 -2.35
C VAL A 14 -8.83 4.07 -1.16
N GLY A 15 -7.59 3.63 -1.37
CA GLY A 15 -6.56 3.58 -0.33
C GLY A 15 -6.26 4.97 0.23
N LEU A 16 -6.08 5.96 -0.64
CA LEU A 16 -5.74 7.34 -0.28
C LEU A 16 -6.89 8.05 0.44
N VAL A 17 -8.12 7.94 -0.05
CA VAL A 17 -9.33 8.44 0.65
C VAL A 17 -9.55 7.69 1.95
N GLY A 18 -9.28 6.39 1.96
CA GLY A 18 -9.36 5.52 3.13
C GLY A 18 -8.45 5.97 4.27
N VAL A 19 -7.29 6.57 3.99
CA VAL A 19 -6.39 7.11 5.03
C VAL A 19 -7.09 8.16 5.90
N PHE A 20 -7.97 8.97 5.30
CA PHE A 20 -8.61 10.09 5.98
C PHE A 20 -9.93 9.73 6.67
N ILE A 21 -10.67 8.74 6.14
CA ILE A 21 -12.04 8.43 6.57
C ILE A 21 -12.12 7.08 7.29
N GLY A 22 -11.26 6.13 6.90
CA GLY A 22 -11.31 4.75 7.34
C GLY A 22 -10.46 4.45 8.56
N SER A 23 -10.57 3.22 9.05
CA SER A 23 -9.62 2.66 10.03
C SER A 23 -8.30 2.31 9.35
N PRO A 24 -7.14 2.51 9.99
CA PRO A 24 -5.82 2.22 9.41
C PRO A 24 -5.69 0.75 8.98
N TRP A 25 -6.35 -0.16 9.70
CA TRP A 25 -6.39 -1.58 9.33
C TRP A 25 -7.09 -1.84 7.99
N ILE A 26 -8.15 -1.08 7.67
CA ILE A 26 -8.87 -1.20 6.40
C ILE A 26 -7.96 -0.75 5.25
N VAL A 27 -7.25 0.36 5.43
CA VAL A 27 -6.30 0.87 4.44
C VAL A 27 -5.14 -0.10 4.23
N ALA A 28 -4.61 -0.68 5.31
CA ALA A 28 -3.56 -1.69 5.22
C ALA A 28 -4.00 -2.94 4.43
N ILE A 29 -5.25 -3.41 4.64
CA ILE A 29 -5.80 -4.52 3.85
C ILE A 29 -5.90 -4.15 2.37
N ILE A 30 -6.38 -2.94 2.05
CA ILE A 30 -6.47 -2.45 0.67
C ILE A 30 -5.08 -2.38 0.02
N MET A 31 -4.07 -1.89 0.76
CA MET A 31 -2.67 -1.87 0.32
C MET A 31 -2.14 -3.28 0.00
N ILE A 32 -2.42 -4.27 0.85
CA ILE A 32 -2.02 -5.67 0.62
C ILE A 32 -2.69 -6.22 -0.65
N LEU A 33 -4.02 -6.03 -0.79
CA LEU A 33 -4.76 -6.51 -1.97
C LEU A 33 -4.24 -5.89 -3.27
N LEU A 34 -3.94 -4.58 -3.25
CA LEU A 34 -3.30 -3.88 -4.37
C LEU A 34 -1.91 -4.44 -4.66
N ALA A 35 -1.08 -4.66 -3.63
CA ALA A 35 0.28 -5.14 -3.78
C ALA A 35 0.35 -6.55 -4.36
N VAL A 36 -0.57 -7.43 -3.96
CA VAL A 36 -0.64 -8.81 -4.48
C VAL A 36 -1.00 -8.81 -5.95
N ARG A 37 -1.98 -7.99 -6.37
CA ARG A 37 -2.49 -8.02 -7.75
C ARG A 37 -1.69 -7.15 -8.73
N PHE A 38 -1.17 -6.02 -8.27
CA PHE A 38 -0.50 -5.03 -9.11
C PHE A 38 0.81 -4.56 -8.48
N ARG A 39 1.80 -4.25 -9.31
CA ARG A 39 2.95 -3.47 -8.87
C ARG A 39 2.54 -1.99 -8.75
N ALA A 40 1.88 -1.66 -7.65
CA ALA A 40 1.45 -0.31 -7.37
C ALA A 40 2.48 0.39 -6.48
N TRP A 41 3.19 1.37 -7.03
CA TRP A 41 4.09 2.25 -6.27
C TRP A 41 3.30 3.24 -5.41
N GLU A 42 2.03 3.46 -5.76
CA GLU A 42 1.06 4.31 -5.06
C GLU A 42 0.89 3.87 -3.59
N ILE A 43 1.11 2.58 -3.30
CA ILE A 43 1.05 1.98 -1.96
C ILE A 43 2.08 2.62 -1.01
N LEU A 44 3.24 3.05 -1.51
CA LEU A 44 4.24 3.74 -0.71
C LEU A 44 3.75 5.11 -0.27
N VAL A 45 3.09 5.85 -1.15
CA VAL A 45 2.53 7.16 -0.83
C VAL A 45 1.46 7.01 0.25
N VAL A 46 0.59 6.00 0.11
CA VAL A 46 -0.43 5.68 1.12
C VAL A 46 0.21 5.27 2.46
N GLY A 47 1.27 4.45 2.44
CA GLY A 47 2.00 4.04 3.65
C GLY A 47 2.64 5.21 4.38
N VAL A 48 3.27 6.15 3.65
CA VAL A 48 3.83 7.38 4.22
C VAL A 48 2.72 8.25 4.83
N MET A 49 1.62 8.46 4.11
CA MET A 49 0.48 9.23 4.63
C MET A 49 -0.14 8.58 5.88
N MET A 50 -0.21 7.25 5.92
CA MET A 50 -0.67 6.50 7.07
C MET A 50 0.23 6.72 8.28
N ASP A 51 1.55 6.65 8.11
CA ASP A 51 2.48 6.94 9.21
C ASP A 51 2.29 8.39 9.70
N PHE A 52 2.19 9.39 8.82
CA PHE A 52 1.99 10.78 9.23
C PHE A 52 0.65 11.05 9.95
N ILE A 53 -0.43 10.40 9.53
CA ILE A 53 -1.78 10.67 10.06
C ILE A 53 -2.07 9.84 11.31
N TRP A 54 -1.69 8.56 11.31
CA TRP A 54 -2.08 7.60 12.34
C TRP A 54 -0.98 7.30 13.36
N LEU A 55 0.29 7.52 13.01
CA LEU A 55 1.41 7.50 13.95
C LEU A 55 2.15 8.85 13.90
N PRO A 56 1.51 9.94 14.36
CA PRO A 56 2.15 11.24 14.41
C PRO A 56 3.48 11.10 15.13
N ALA A 57 4.57 11.41 14.43
CA ALA A 57 5.91 11.24 14.94
C ALA A 57 6.13 12.23 16.11
N ASP A 58 5.94 11.76 17.33
CA ASP A 58 6.55 12.43 18.48
C ASP A 58 8.07 12.41 18.25
N LEU A 59 8.70 13.57 18.43
CA LEU A 59 10.13 13.84 18.18
C LEU A 59 11.10 12.96 19.02
N SER A 60 10.60 11.97 19.75
CA SER A 60 11.34 11.05 20.60
C SER A 60 11.94 9.87 19.82
N VAL A 61 12.99 10.14 19.02
CA VAL A 61 14.12 9.25 18.61
C VAL A 61 13.85 7.77 18.22
N GLY A 62 12.60 7.31 18.07
CA GLY A 62 12.28 5.89 17.95
C GLY A 62 11.04 5.58 17.12
N HIS A 63 10.49 6.56 16.40
CA HIS A 63 9.34 6.31 15.53
C HIS A 63 9.77 5.67 14.21
N LEU A 64 9.70 4.34 14.16
CA LEU A 64 9.82 3.60 12.90
C LEU A 64 8.54 3.78 12.09
N PRO A 65 8.63 4.12 10.79
CA PRO A 65 7.46 4.27 9.92
C PRO A 65 6.94 2.88 9.53
N PHE A 66 6.14 2.27 10.41
CA PHE A 66 5.70 0.89 10.29
C PHE A 66 4.92 0.64 9.00
N PHE A 67 4.03 1.57 8.60
CA PHE A 67 3.24 1.40 7.40
C PHE A 67 4.05 1.60 6.13
N THR A 68 5.02 2.52 6.14
CA THR A 68 5.97 2.68 5.04
C THR A 68 6.86 1.47 4.90
N ILE A 69 7.41 0.93 5.99
CA ILE A 69 8.22 -0.29 5.96
C ILE A 69 7.39 -1.47 5.43
N GLY A 70 6.15 -1.62 5.92
CA GLY A 70 5.21 -2.60 5.40
C GLY A 70 4.94 -2.43 3.90
N ALA A 71 4.76 -1.18 3.43
CA ALA A 71 4.58 -0.89 2.02
C ALA A 71 5.81 -1.24 1.17
N LEU A 72 7.03 -0.99 1.66
CA LEU A 72 8.27 -1.41 0.99
C LEU A 72 8.36 -2.95 0.90
N LEU A 73 8.06 -3.65 2.00
CA LEU A 73 8.02 -5.11 2.02
C LEU A 73 6.96 -5.68 1.08
N LEU A 74 5.79 -5.06 0.98
CA LEU A 74 4.75 -5.44 0.03
C LEU A 74 5.16 -5.15 -1.41
N LEU A 75 5.83 -4.01 -1.66
CA LEU A 75 6.24 -3.62 -2.99
C LEU A 75 7.27 -4.59 -3.56
N TRP A 76 8.32 -4.92 -2.80
CA TRP A 76 9.42 -5.78 -3.27
C TRP A 76 9.26 -7.25 -2.89
N GLY A 77 8.77 -7.56 -1.69
CA GLY A 77 8.58 -8.94 -1.24
C GLY A 77 7.55 -9.70 -2.08
N LEU A 78 6.46 -9.03 -2.50
CA LEU A 78 5.46 -9.63 -3.40
C LEU A 78 5.86 -9.52 -4.87
N GLU A 79 7.01 -8.93 -5.21
CA GLU A 79 7.45 -8.84 -6.60
C GLU A 79 7.76 -10.22 -7.19
N SER A 80 8.32 -11.14 -6.40
CA SER A 80 8.53 -12.53 -6.80
C SER A 80 7.20 -13.26 -7.02
N PHE A 81 6.23 -13.12 -6.11
CA PHE A 81 4.91 -13.74 -6.21
C PHE A 81 4.10 -13.24 -7.41
N ARG A 82 4.19 -11.95 -7.74
CA ARG A 82 3.50 -11.40 -8.92
C ARG A 82 4.02 -12.00 -10.21
N LYS A 83 5.32 -12.28 -10.30
CA LYS A 83 5.92 -12.91 -11.48
C LYS A 83 5.42 -14.34 -11.65
N GLU A 84 5.30 -15.10 -10.57
CA GLU A 84 4.74 -16.46 -10.63
C GLU A 84 3.25 -16.45 -11.01
N ILE A 85 2.44 -15.57 -10.42
CA ILE A 85 1.02 -15.43 -10.77
C ILE A 85 0.82 -15.07 -12.25
N LEU A 86 1.68 -14.23 -12.81
CA LEU A 86 1.65 -13.84 -14.24
C LEU A 86 2.14 -14.95 -15.18
N VAL A 87 2.96 -15.89 -14.71
CA VAL A 87 3.43 -17.03 -15.50
C VAL A 87 2.38 -18.14 -15.57
N TYR A 88 1.56 -18.29 -14.53
CA TYR A 88 0.53 -19.35 -14.43
C TYR A 88 -0.91 -18.91 -14.70
N SER A 89 -1.16 -17.64 -15.08
CA SER A 89 -2.49 -17.06 -15.39
C SER A 89 -2.63 -16.70 -16.86
#